data_AF-A0A970VWE1-F1
#
_entry.id   AF-A0A970VWE1-F1
#
_cell.length_a   1.000
_cell.length_b   1.000
_cell.length_c   1.000
_cell.angle_alpha   90.00
_cell.angle_beta   90.00
_cell.angle_gamma   90.00
#
_symmetry.space_group_name_H-M   'P 1'
#
loop_
_entity.id
_entity.type
_entity.pdbx_description
1 polymer ?
#
loop_
_entity_poly.entity_id
_entity_poly.type
_entity_poly.pdbx_seq_one_letter_code
_entity_poly.pdbx_strand_id
1 'polypeptide(L)'
;MFLGLLKKLSKDKKGFTLIELMVVVIIIGILVAIVVPNFLGRVDKAKESRVMADLNSIATAAQMYRIDNDENKWPSSLSELKSYGIDENISDPWGGNYRITSKNDEFSVSNTKGHIYKLTIDEDGKKVITSDSNGNETE
;
A
#
# COMPACT_ATOMS: atom_id res chain seq x y z
N MET A 1 26.97 60.96 39.17
CA MET A 1 25.51 60.73 39.11
C MET A 1 25.09 59.86 37.90
N PHE A 2 25.85 58.81 37.52
CA PHE A 2 25.50 57.98 36.35
C PHE A 2 25.68 56.47 36.55
N LEU A 3 26.06 56.01 37.74
CA LEU A 3 26.31 54.59 38.02
C LEU A 3 25.16 53.88 38.73
N GLY A 4 23.94 54.44 38.68
CA GLY A 4 22.75 53.87 39.32
C GLY A 4 21.80 53.12 38.38
N LEU A 5 21.95 53.26 37.06
CA LEU A 5 20.90 52.87 36.11
C LEU A 5 21.02 51.44 35.55
N LEU A 6 22.13 50.73 35.80
CA LEU A 6 22.31 49.34 35.32
C LEU A 6 21.85 48.27 36.32
N LYS A 7 21.26 48.65 37.47
CA LYS A 7 20.90 47.70 38.53
C LYS A 7 19.52 47.03 38.38
N LYS A 8 18.87 47.06 37.21
CA LYS A 8 17.53 46.47 37.10
C LYS A 8 17.15 45.90 35.74
N LEU A 9 18.02 45.05 35.19
CA LEU A 9 17.63 44.07 34.18
C LEU A 9 18.02 42.66 34.64
N SER A 10 17.64 42.30 35.87
CA SER A 10 17.54 40.88 36.21
C SER A 10 16.34 40.33 35.45
N LYS A 11 16.60 39.91 34.21
CA LYS A 11 15.66 39.15 33.40
C LYS A 11 15.40 37.87 34.20
N ASP A 12 14.20 37.71 34.74
CA ASP A 12 13.76 36.48 35.41
C ASP A 12 13.90 35.33 34.40
N LYS A 13 15.07 34.68 34.41
CA LYS A 13 15.29 33.43 33.69
C LYS A 13 14.56 32.35 34.46
N LYS A 14 13.24 32.26 34.25
CA LYS A 14 12.47 31.06 34.63
C LYS A 14 13.08 29.89 33.85
N GLY A 15 13.86 29.08 34.54
CA GLY A 15 14.42 27.85 33.98
C GLY A 15 13.32 26.82 33.81
N PHE A 16 13.41 26.03 32.75
CA PHE A 16 12.54 24.88 32.52
C PHE A 16 12.75 23.88 33.66
N THR A 17 11.66 23.42 34.29
CA THR A 17 11.79 22.42 35.35
C THR A 17 11.93 21.02 34.75
N LEU A 18 12.72 20.15 35.39
CA LEU A 18 12.81 18.75 34.98
C LEU A 18 11.43 18.07 35.00
N ILE A 19 10.60 18.42 35.98
CA ILE A 19 9.26 17.86 36.13
C ILE A 19 8.31 18.27 34.99
N GLU A 20 8.42 19.50 34.46
CA GLU A 20 7.69 19.91 33.25
C GLU A 20 8.06 19.03 32.06
N LEU A 21 9.34 18.71 31.87
CA LEU A 21 9.75 17.81 30.79
C LEU A 21 9.21 16.39 31.01
N MET A 22 9.29 15.90 32.24
CA MET A 22 8.89 14.53 32.58
C MET A 22 7.41 14.30 32.29
N VAL A 23 6.53 15.20 32.70
CA VAL A 23 5.09 15.07 32.44
C VAL A 23 4.80 15.11 30.94
N VAL A 24 5.50 15.95 30.18
CA VAL A 24 5.33 16.05 28.72
C VAL A 24 5.71 14.74 28.02
N VAL A 25 6.88 14.15 28.33
CA VAL A 25 7.30 12.89 27.69
C VAL A 25 6.42 11.71 28.09
N ILE A 26 5.86 11.72 29.31
CA ILE A 26 4.88 10.72 29.75
C ILE A 26 3.60 10.82 28.90
N ILE A 27 3.05 12.01 28.73
CA ILE A 27 1.85 12.23 27.91
C ILE A 27 2.10 11.82 26.45
N ILE A 28 3.23 12.23 25.86
CA ILE A 28 3.61 11.84 24.49
C ILE A 28 3.74 10.31 24.40
N GLY A 29 4.36 9.66 25.38
CA GLY A 29 4.51 8.20 25.42
C GLY A 29 3.16 7.47 25.40
N ILE A 30 2.19 7.93 26.19
CA ILE A 30 0.83 7.37 26.22
C ILE A 30 0.12 7.56 24.88
N LEU A 31 0.23 8.75 24.28
CA LEU A 31 -0.39 9.02 22.97
C LEU A 31 0.20 8.14 21.86
N VAL A 32 1.53 8.04 21.80
CA VAL A 32 2.23 7.21 20.79
C VAL A 32 1.84 5.74 20.93
N ALA A 33 1.77 5.22 22.16
CA ALA A 33 1.41 3.83 22.43
C ALA A 33 0.02 3.45 21.87
N ILE A 34 -0.93 4.39 21.87
CA ILE A 34 -2.29 4.15 21.34
C ILE A 34 -2.35 4.35 19.81
N VAL A 35 -1.65 5.36 19.28
CA VAL A 35 -1.79 5.77 17.88
C VAL A 35 -1.03 4.84 16.92
N VAL A 36 0.20 4.45 17.25
CA VAL A 36 1.07 3.66 16.36
C VAL A 36 0.45 2.32 15.92
N PRO A 37 -0.06 1.44 16.80
CA PRO A 37 -0.61 0.16 16.37
C PRO A 37 -1.85 0.33 15.47
N ASN A 38 -2.68 1.34 15.76
CA ASN A 38 -3.87 1.66 14.96
C ASN A 38 -3.51 2.19 13.56
N PHE A 39 -2.38 2.89 13.43
CA PHE A 39 -1.93 3.42 12.15
C PHE A 39 -1.42 2.31 11.22
N LEU A 40 -0.64 1.36 11.74
CA LEU A 40 -0.07 0.26 10.94
C LEU A 40 -1.17 -0.59 10.27
N GLY A 41 -2.19 -1.01 11.03
CA GLY A 41 -3.29 -1.81 10.46
C GLY A 41 -4.15 -1.06 9.42
N ARG A 42 -4.15 0.27 9.43
CA ARG A 42 -4.84 1.07 8.39
C ARG A 42 -4.03 1.17 7.11
N VAL A 43 -2.70 1.25 7.23
CA VAL A 43 -1.80 1.25 6.07
C VAL A 43 -1.92 -0.07 5.32
N ASP A 44 -1.95 -1.20 6.02
CA ASP A 44 -2.08 -2.50 5.36
C ASP A 44 -3.41 -2.64 4.64
N LYS A 45 -4.54 -2.28 5.27
CA LYS A 45 -5.85 -2.26 4.58
C LYS A 45 -5.87 -1.37 3.34
N ALA A 46 -5.20 -0.23 3.37
CA ALA A 46 -5.09 0.64 2.20
C ALA A 46 -4.29 -0.02 1.06
N LYS A 47 -3.23 -0.77 1.40
CA LYS A 47 -2.46 -1.58 0.45
C LYS A 47 -3.31 -2.70 -0.15
N GLU A 48 -4.06 -3.44 0.66
CA GLU A 48 -4.98 -4.48 0.17
C GLU A 48 -6.00 -3.89 -0.81
N SER A 49 -6.62 -2.76 -0.45
CA SER A 49 -7.57 -2.06 -1.31
C SER A 49 -6.93 -1.62 -2.62
N ARG A 50 -5.66 -1.21 -2.62
CA ARG A 50 -4.91 -0.85 -3.83
C ARG A 50 -4.71 -2.07 -4.72
N VAL A 51 -4.29 -3.21 -4.16
CA VAL A 51 -4.15 -4.44 -4.95
C VAL A 51 -5.46 -4.85 -5.59
N MET A 52 -6.57 -4.80 -4.86
CA MET A 52 -7.88 -5.13 -5.43
C MET A 52 -8.25 -4.20 -6.60
N ALA A 53 -7.93 -2.91 -6.49
CA ALA A 53 -8.17 -1.95 -7.57
C ALA A 53 -7.27 -2.24 -8.80
N ASP A 54 -5.99 -2.53 -8.57
CA ASP A 54 -5.02 -2.85 -9.61
C ASP A 54 -5.44 -4.14 -10.36
N LEU A 55 -5.78 -5.21 -9.63
CA LEU A 55 -6.26 -6.47 -10.20
C LEU A 55 -7.54 -6.29 -11.03
N ASN A 56 -8.49 -5.49 -10.54
CA ASN A 56 -9.72 -5.20 -11.29
C ASN A 56 -9.45 -4.40 -12.56
N SER A 57 -8.50 -3.47 -12.52
CA SER A 57 -8.09 -2.69 -13.69
C SER A 57 -7.44 -3.58 -14.73
N ILE A 58 -6.49 -4.44 -14.32
CA ILE A 58 -5.83 -5.41 -15.19
C ILE A 58 -6.85 -6.39 -15.77
N ALA A 59 -7.78 -6.91 -14.97
CA ALA A 59 -8.84 -7.81 -15.42
C ALA A 59 -9.72 -7.17 -16.50
N THR A 60 -10.07 -5.90 -16.32
CA THR A 60 -10.89 -5.15 -17.28
C THR A 60 -10.12 -4.93 -18.59
N ALA A 61 -8.84 -4.54 -18.49
CA ALA A 61 -7.97 -4.41 -19.65
C ALA A 61 -7.78 -5.74 -20.39
N ALA A 62 -7.64 -6.86 -19.67
CA ALA A 62 -7.55 -8.20 -20.24
C ALA A 62 -8.84 -8.64 -20.96
N GLN A 63 -10.01 -8.27 -20.43
CA GLN A 63 -11.28 -8.51 -21.11
C GLN A 63 -11.41 -7.69 -22.39
N MET A 64 -11.02 -6.41 -22.36
CA MET A 64 -10.98 -5.56 -23.56
C MET A 64 -10.00 -6.14 -24.60
N TYR A 65 -8.81 -6.58 -24.16
CA TYR A 65 -7.86 -7.27 -25.01
C TYR A 65 -8.48 -8.49 -25.68
N ARG A 66 -9.23 -9.33 -24.95
CA ARG A 66 -9.89 -10.51 -25.49
C ARG A 66 -10.98 -10.17 -26.51
N ILE A 67 -11.68 -9.05 -26.33
CA ILE A 67 -12.75 -8.58 -27.24
C ILE A 67 -12.14 -8.02 -28.54
N ASP A 68 -11.08 -7.23 -28.43
CA ASP A 68 -10.47 -6.54 -29.57
C ASP A 68 -9.59 -7.47 -30.42
N ASN A 69 -9.06 -8.53 -29.83
CA ASN A 69 -8.30 -9.56 -30.54
C ASN A 69 -9.22 -10.75 -30.83
N ASP A 70 -9.66 -10.88 -32.08
CA ASP A 70 -10.60 -11.90 -32.61
C ASP A 70 -10.26 -13.38 -32.28
N GLU A 71 -9.09 -13.66 -31.71
CA GLU A 71 -8.61 -15.00 -31.35
C GLU A 71 -9.15 -15.52 -29.99
N ASN A 72 -10.03 -14.76 -29.31
CA ASN A 72 -10.54 -15.06 -27.96
C ASN A 72 -9.42 -15.38 -26.93
N LYS A 73 -8.22 -14.84 -27.19
CA LYS A 73 -7.00 -15.19 -26.48
C LYS A 73 -6.76 -14.22 -25.33
N TRP A 74 -6.47 -14.76 -24.16
CA TRP A 74 -6.04 -13.96 -23.03
C TRP A 74 -4.63 -13.40 -23.22
N PRO A 75 -4.35 -12.18 -22.72
CA PRO A 75 -2.99 -11.62 -22.77
C PRO A 75 -2.03 -12.51 -21.98
N SER A 76 -0.77 -12.58 -22.41
CA SER A 76 0.25 -13.41 -21.76
C SER A 76 1.21 -12.60 -20.88
N SER A 77 1.20 -11.28 -21.02
CA SER A 77 2.11 -10.36 -20.34
C SER A 77 1.44 -9.01 -20.08
N LEU A 78 1.97 -8.22 -19.14
CA LEU A 78 1.46 -6.88 -18.85
C LEU A 78 1.70 -5.90 -19.99
N SER A 79 2.77 -6.09 -20.77
CA SER A 79 3.11 -5.23 -21.90
C SER A 79 2.03 -5.26 -23.01
N GLU A 80 1.31 -6.38 -23.16
CA GLU A 80 0.17 -6.50 -24.08
C GLU A 80 -1.03 -5.63 -23.65
N LEU A 81 -1.10 -5.25 -22.37
CA LEU A 81 -2.18 -4.43 -21.81
C LEU A 81 -1.86 -2.93 -21.82
N LYS A 82 -0.71 -2.52 -22.35
CA LYS A 82 -0.29 -1.12 -22.39
C LYS A 82 -1.22 -0.24 -23.21
N SER A 83 -1.70 -0.74 -24.35
CA SER A 83 -2.71 -0.04 -25.17
C SER A 83 -4.06 0.09 -24.49
N TYR A 84 -4.32 -0.72 -23.46
CA TYR A 84 -5.56 -0.75 -22.68
C TYR A 84 -5.44 0.03 -21.35
N GLY A 85 -4.38 0.83 -21.19
CA GLY A 85 -4.21 1.75 -20.06
C GLY A 85 -3.52 1.15 -18.83
N ILE A 86 -2.90 -0.03 -18.94
CA ILE A 86 -2.12 -0.64 -17.85
C ILE A 86 -0.63 -0.32 -18.05
N ASP A 87 0.01 0.23 -17.01
CA ASP A 87 1.47 0.38 -17.00
C ASP A 87 2.13 -0.99 -16.79
N GLU A 88 3.08 -1.35 -17.66
CA GLU A 88 3.84 -2.59 -17.56
C GLU A 88 4.76 -2.65 -16.33
N ASN A 89 5.09 -1.48 -15.76
CA ASN A 89 5.90 -1.34 -14.55
C ASN A 89 5.07 -1.25 -13.27
N ILE A 90 3.76 -1.53 -13.36
CA ILE A 90 2.90 -1.59 -12.18
C ILE A 90 3.45 -2.61 -11.17
N SER A 91 3.62 -2.16 -9.93
CA SER A 91 4.16 -2.95 -8.83
C SER A 91 3.16 -2.97 -7.69
N ASP A 92 3.13 -4.09 -6.96
CA ASP A 92 2.29 -4.24 -5.79
C ASP A 92 2.75 -3.28 -4.67
N PRO A 93 1.87 -2.96 -3.70
CA PRO A 93 2.20 -2.05 -2.61
C PRO A 93 3.25 -2.55 -1.61
N TRP A 94 3.71 -3.80 -1.75
CA TRP A 94 4.77 -4.44 -0.96
C TRP A 94 6.08 -4.59 -1.76
N GLY A 95 6.16 -4.03 -2.98
CA GLY A 95 7.35 -4.03 -3.82
C GLY A 95 7.60 -5.33 -4.59
N GLY A 96 6.56 -6.13 -4.82
CA GLY A 96 6.52 -7.23 -5.77
C GLY A 96 5.96 -6.81 -7.13
N ASN A 97 6.05 -7.70 -8.11
CA ASN A 97 5.53 -7.48 -9.46
C ASN A 97 4.23 -8.26 -9.65
N TYR A 98 3.33 -7.72 -10.46
CA TYR A 98 2.19 -8.48 -10.96
C TYR A 98 2.64 -9.44 -12.06
N ARG A 99 2.08 -10.64 -12.07
CA ARG A 99 2.35 -11.69 -13.04
C ARG A 99 1.05 -12.13 -13.66
N ILE A 100 1.02 -12.15 -14.98
CA ILE A 100 -0.09 -12.69 -15.76
C ILE A 100 0.24 -14.15 -16.08
N THR A 101 -0.74 -15.03 -15.86
CA THR A 101 -0.70 -16.43 -16.28
C THR A 101 -1.99 -16.73 -17.02
N SER A 102 -1.88 -17.25 -18.23
CA SER A 102 -3.03 -17.65 -19.05
C SER A 102 -2.92 -19.15 -19.35
N LYS A 103 -3.89 -19.94 -18.90
CA LYS A 103 -3.88 -21.41 -19.07
C LYS A 103 -5.30 -21.92 -19.31
N ASN A 104 -5.50 -22.72 -20.36
CA ASN A 104 -6.78 -23.37 -20.67
C ASN A 104 -7.97 -22.40 -20.58
N ASP A 105 -7.88 -21.26 -21.27
CA ASP A 105 -8.89 -20.18 -21.27
C ASP A 105 -9.22 -19.55 -19.90
N GLU A 106 -8.40 -19.83 -18.88
CA GLU A 106 -8.40 -19.12 -17.61
C GLU A 106 -7.32 -18.02 -17.64
N PHE A 107 -7.71 -16.78 -17.36
CA PHE A 107 -6.77 -15.68 -17.12
C PHE A 107 -6.55 -15.50 -15.63
N SER A 108 -5.29 -15.45 -15.21
CA SER A 108 -4.90 -15.27 -13.82
C SER A 108 -3.91 -14.12 -13.66
N VAL A 109 -4.15 -13.23 -12.72
CA VAL A 109 -3.16 -12.24 -12.26
C VAL A 109 -2.79 -12.54 -10.83
N SER A 110 -1.50 -12.64 -10.53
CA SER A 110 -0.98 -12.81 -9.17
C SER A 110 0.12 -11.81 -8.83
N ASN A 111 0.25 -11.48 -7.55
CA ASN A 111 1.42 -10.77 -7.03
C ASN A 111 2.29 -11.74 -6.20
N THR A 112 3.59 -11.46 -6.10
CA THR A 112 4.59 -12.47 -5.68
C THR A 112 5.24 -12.20 -4.31
N LYS A 113 4.96 -11.08 -3.64
CA LYS A 113 5.61 -10.76 -2.35
C LYS A 113 4.63 -10.69 -1.17
N GLY A 114 4.77 -11.64 -0.24
CA GLY A 114 4.18 -11.64 1.10
C GLY A 114 2.67 -11.89 1.18
N HIS A 115 1.92 -11.43 0.19
CA HIS A 115 0.49 -11.66 0.04
C HIS A 115 0.22 -12.19 -1.37
N ILE A 116 -0.53 -13.28 -1.49
CA ILE A 116 -0.87 -13.84 -2.80
C ILE A 116 -2.32 -13.49 -3.09
N TYR A 117 -2.54 -12.45 -3.88
CA TYR A 117 -3.84 -12.16 -4.46
C TYR A 117 -3.88 -12.73 -5.87
N LYS A 118 -4.75 -13.71 -6.10
CA LYS A 118 -5.01 -14.27 -7.43
C LYS A 118 -6.38 -13.82 -7.90
N LEU A 119 -6.43 -13.13 -9.02
CA LEU A 119 -7.68 -12.91 -9.75
C LEU A 119 -7.72 -13.85 -10.94
N THR A 120 -8.70 -14.74 -10.96
CA THR A 120 -9.01 -15.65 -12.05
C THR A 120 -10.23 -15.13 -12.81
N ILE A 121 -10.20 -15.18 -14.14
CA ILE A 121 -11.36 -15.02 -15.02
C ILE A 121 -11.56 -16.35 -15.76
N ASP A 122 -12.73 -16.96 -15.60
CA ASP A 122 -13.10 -18.17 -16.34
C ASP A 122 -13.56 -17.86 -17.77
N GLU A 123 -13.87 -18.91 -18.54
CA GLU A 123 -14.37 -18.82 -19.92
C GLU A 123 -15.63 -17.93 -20.02
N ASP A 124 -16.52 -18.04 -19.04
CA ASP A 124 -17.78 -17.29 -18.90
C ASP A 124 -17.57 -15.82 -18.48
N GLY A 125 -16.32 -15.40 -18.21
CA GLY A 125 -15.98 -14.04 -17.80
C GLY A 125 -16.20 -13.77 -16.30
N LYS A 126 -16.51 -14.79 -15.51
CA LYS A 126 -16.71 -14.67 -14.07
C LYS A 126 -15.37 -14.43 -13.38
N LYS A 127 -15.32 -13.36 -12.59
CA LYS A 127 -14.15 -13.01 -11.78
C LYS A 127 -14.20 -13.77 -10.44
N VAL A 128 -13.12 -14.47 -10.13
CA VAL A 128 -12.88 -15.10 -8.82
C VAL A 128 -11.61 -14.50 -8.24
N ILE A 129 -11.74 -13.87 -7.07
CA ILE A 129 -10.59 -13.34 -6.34
C ILE A 129 -10.32 -14.27 -5.16
N THR A 130 -9.11 -14.80 -5.11
CA THR A 130 -8.61 -15.59 -3.99
C THR A 130 -7.45 -14.83 -3.36
N SER A 131 -7.54 -14.54 -2.07
CA SER A 131 -6.43 -13.98 -1.29
C SER A 131 -5.91 -15.05 -0.34
N ASP A 132 -4.66 -15.46 -0.50
CA ASP A 132 -3.93 -16.13 0.57
C ASP A 132 -3.17 -15.07 1.38
N SER A 133 -3.70 -14.77 2.56
CA SER A 133 -3.09 -13.87 3.53
C SER A 133 -1.97 -14.53 4.33
N ASN A 134 -1.77 -15.84 4.16
CA ASN A 134 -0.71 -16.56 4.86
C ASN A 134 0.50 -16.55 3.95
N GLY A 135 1.48 -15.70 4.28
CA GLY A 135 2.81 -15.68 3.69
C GLY A 135 3.60 -16.97 3.95
N ASN A 136 3.03 -18.13 3.62
CA ASN A 136 3.79 -19.35 3.43
C ASN A 136 4.30 -19.29 2.01
N GLU A 137 5.53 -18.80 1.89
CA GLU A 137 6.44 -19.18 0.82
C GLU A 137 6.28 -20.68 0.58
N THR A 138 5.66 -21.07 -0.53
CA THR A 138 5.79 -22.46 -1.00
C THR A 138 7.26 -22.64 -1.35
N GLU A 139 7.92 -23.52 -0.60
CA GLU A 139 9.29 -24.03 -0.81
C GLU A 139 9.65 -24.30 -2.27
#